data_AF-A0A4R4Q2F0-F1
#
_entry.id   AF-A0A4R4Q2F0-F1
#
_cell.length_a   1.000
_cell.length_b   1.000
_cell.length_c   1.000
_cell.angle_alpha   90.00
_cell.angle_beta   90.00
_cell.angle_gamma   90.00
#
_symmetry.space_group_name_H-M   'P 1'
#
loop_
_entity.id
_entity.type
_entity.pdbx_description
1 polymer ?
#
loop_
_entity_poly.entity_id
_entity_poly.type
_entity_poly.pdbx_seq_one_letter_code
_entity_poly.pdbx_strand_id
1 'polypeptide(L)'
;PTAAAPAATKPKPKSKPKPKPKRRVIAPVAGLDRAQMDNAIRIVDAGRKMGAPRRALVIAVATAMQESTLYNYASGVLPESQNYPHQAIGWDHDSVGLFQQRPSSGWGTVADLMNPEYATRAFLAVLLEIPGWQSLPLAVAAQAVQISAFPDAYAQHEWRATEVVEAVLG
;
A
#
# COMPACT_ATOMS: atom_id res chain seq x y z
N PRO A 1 -34.85 -4.19 63.51
CA PRO A 1 -34.43 -4.47 62.12
C PRO A 1 -35.63 -4.49 61.17
N THR A 2 -35.88 -3.41 60.45
CA THR A 2 -36.45 -3.51 59.08
C THR A 2 -36.01 -2.28 58.30
N ALA A 3 -35.44 -2.57 57.13
CA ALA A 3 -34.58 -1.71 56.35
C ALA A 3 -35.33 -0.56 55.63
N ALA A 4 -34.66 0.58 55.53
CA ALA A 4 -35.00 1.65 54.61
C ALA A 4 -34.77 1.19 53.16
N ALA A 5 -35.75 1.40 52.29
CA ALA A 5 -35.65 1.12 50.86
C ALA A 5 -34.78 2.18 50.15
N PRO A 6 -33.87 1.80 49.23
CA PRO A 6 -33.07 2.75 48.47
C PRO A 6 -33.86 3.33 47.28
N ALA A 7 -33.71 4.63 47.08
CA ALA A 7 -34.29 5.39 45.98
C ALA A 7 -33.69 4.97 44.62
N ALA A 8 -34.56 4.73 43.63
CA ALA A 8 -34.17 4.42 42.27
C ALA A 8 -33.62 5.66 41.53
N THR A 9 -32.40 5.55 41.02
CA THR A 9 -31.74 6.54 40.16
C THR A 9 -32.27 6.45 38.73
N LYS A 10 -32.63 7.60 38.14
CA LYS A 10 -33.05 7.71 36.72
C LYS A 10 -31.88 7.41 35.78
N PRO A 11 -32.09 6.67 34.68
CA PRO A 11 -31.04 6.39 33.69
C PRO A 11 -30.67 7.65 32.88
N LYS A 12 -29.36 7.86 32.71
CA LYS A 12 -28.76 8.98 31.95
C LYS A 12 -28.96 8.77 30.44
N PRO A 13 -29.30 9.81 29.65
CA PRO A 13 -29.53 9.67 28.22
C PRO A 13 -28.24 9.26 27.48
N LYS A 14 -28.32 8.23 26.63
CA LYS A 14 -27.22 7.75 25.78
C LYS A 14 -26.88 8.82 24.75
N SER A 15 -25.60 9.20 24.67
CA SER A 15 -25.08 10.13 23.66
C SER A 15 -25.21 9.54 22.25
N LYS A 16 -25.66 10.36 21.29
CA LYS A 16 -25.72 9.97 19.87
C LYS A 16 -24.30 9.77 19.32
N PRO A 17 -24.04 8.72 18.52
CA PRO A 17 -22.73 8.50 17.91
C PRO A 17 -22.39 9.65 16.95
N LYS A 18 -21.16 10.19 17.06
CA LYS A 18 -20.64 11.23 16.16
C LYS A 18 -20.61 10.70 14.71
N PRO A 19 -20.99 11.51 13.71
CA PRO A 19 -20.88 11.11 12.31
C PRO A 19 -19.42 10.80 11.97
N LYS A 20 -19.18 9.65 11.32
CA LYS A 20 -17.86 9.27 10.82
C LYS A 20 -17.37 10.37 9.85
N PRO A 21 -16.09 10.78 9.89
CA PRO A 21 -15.56 11.76 8.95
C PRO A 21 -15.82 11.28 7.53
N LYS A 22 -16.33 12.16 6.66
CA LYS A 22 -16.43 11.87 5.23
C LYS A 22 -15.00 11.66 4.71
N ARG A 23 -14.72 10.49 4.13
CA ARG A 23 -13.40 10.17 3.56
C ARG A 23 -13.09 11.22 2.50
N ARG A 24 -12.00 11.97 2.67
CA ARG A 24 -11.52 12.93 1.66
C ARG A 24 -11.27 12.14 0.37
N VAL A 25 -12.00 12.48 -0.69
CA VAL A 25 -11.74 11.92 -2.02
C VAL A 25 -10.54 12.66 -2.55
N ILE A 26 -9.39 11.98 -2.63
CA ILE A 26 -8.18 12.53 -3.21
C ILE A 26 -8.30 12.36 -4.73
N ALA A 27 -8.30 13.46 -5.47
CA ALA A 27 -8.34 13.43 -6.92
C ALA A 27 -7.03 12.82 -7.48
N PRO A 28 -7.06 12.18 -8.65
CA PRO A 28 -5.83 11.75 -9.32
C PRO A 28 -4.90 12.94 -9.61
N VAL A 29 -3.60 12.71 -9.41
CA VAL A 29 -2.50 13.67 -9.65
C VAL A 29 -1.41 12.98 -10.47
N ALA A 30 -0.34 13.69 -10.85
CA ALA A 30 0.80 13.12 -11.59
C ALA A 30 0.41 12.32 -12.86
N GLY A 31 -0.70 12.69 -13.51
CA GLY A 31 -1.23 12.01 -14.70
C GLY A 31 -1.78 10.60 -14.44
N LEU A 32 -2.05 10.23 -13.18
CA LEU A 32 -2.66 8.95 -12.84
C LEU A 32 -4.15 8.93 -13.19
N ASP A 33 -4.65 7.75 -13.51
CA ASP A 33 -6.08 7.49 -13.55
C ASP A 33 -6.65 7.23 -12.13
N ARG A 34 -7.96 6.96 -12.05
CA ARG A 34 -8.64 6.72 -10.78
C ARG A 34 -8.12 5.46 -10.07
N ALA A 35 -7.90 4.37 -10.81
CA ALA A 35 -7.52 3.08 -10.25
C ALA A 35 -6.06 3.09 -9.76
N GLN A 36 -5.16 3.68 -10.53
CA GLN A 36 -3.77 3.93 -10.15
C GLN A 36 -3.70 4.80 -8.90
N MET A 37 -4.50 5.88 -8.84
CA MET A 37 -4.55 6.73 -7.64
C MET A 37 -5.11 5.98 -6.43
N ASP A 38 -6.14 5.15 -6.60
CA ASP A 38 -6.68 4.32 -5.51
C ASP A 38 -5.65 3.31 -4.98
N ASN A 39 -4.84 2.71 -5.86
CA ASN A 39 -3.75 1.83 -5.45
C ASN A 39 -2.62 2.60 -4.77
N ALA A 40 -2.23 3.77 -5.28
CA ALA A 40 -1.24 4.62 -4.62
C ALA A 40 -1.68 5.06 -3.21
N ILE A 41 -2.96 5.39 -3.02
CA ILE A 41 -3.54 5.67 -1.69
C ILE A 41 -3.39 4.45 -0.78
N ARG A 42 -3.65 3.22 -1.28
CA ARG A 42 -3.47 1.99 -0.49
C ARG A 42 -2.01 1.79 -0.08
N ILE A 43 -1.05 2.04 -0.96
CA ILE A 43 0.38 1.97 -0.66
C ILE A 43 0.72 2.95 0.46
N VAL A 44 0.34 4.22 0.30
CA VAL A 44 0.62 5.27 1.29
C VAL A 44 -0.05 4.98 2.64
N ASP A 45 -1.33 4.59 2.64
CA ASP A 45 -2.06 4.24 3.86
C ASP A 45 -1.42 3.04 4.59
N ALA A 46 -1.01 2.00 3.86
CA ALA A 46 -0.34 0.83 4.42
C ALA A 46 1.01 1.21 5.05
N GLY A 47 1.83 2.00 4.36
CA GLY A 47 3.11 2.46 4.90
C GLY A 47 2.94 3.39 6.11
N ARG A 48 1.92 4.26 6.11
CA ARG A 48 1.58 5.07 7.29
C ARG A 48 1.21 4.22 8.50
N LYS A 49 0.43 3.14 8.31
CA LYS A 49 0.09 2.20 9.39
C LYS A 49 1.32 1.49 9.96
N MET A 50 2.38 1.31 9.16
CA MET A 50 3.67 0.79 9.63
C MET A 50 4.55 1.83 10.32
N GLY A 51 4.15 3.12 10.34
CA GLY A 51 5.03 4.21 10.79
C GLY A 51 6.18 4.50 9.82
N ALA A 52 6.08 4.07 8.57
CA ALA A 52 7.13 4.29 7.59
C ALA A 52 7.25 5.80 7.28
N PRO A 53 8.48 6.36 7.24
CA PRO A 53 8.68 7.77 6.97
C PRO A 53 8.34 8.10 5.52
N ARG A 54 8.09 9.39 5.23
CA ARG A 54 7.69 9.88 3.90
C ARG A 54 8.56 9.32 2.75
N ARG A 55 9.88 9.25 2.95
CA ARG A 55 10.81 8.73 1.92
C ARG A 55 10.51 7.28 1.54
N ALA A 56 10.18 6.42 2.50
CA ALA A 56 9.82 5.03 2.22
C ALA A 56 8.53 4.92 1.40
N LEU A 57 7.57 5.82 1.63
CA LEU A 57 6.32 5.89 0.86
C LEU A 57 6.60 6.29 -0.60
N VAL A 58 7.48 7.27 -0.81
CA VAL A 58 7.87 7.69 -2.17
C VAL A 58 8.57 6.55 -2.90
N ILE A 59 9.51 5.85 -2.24
CA ILE A 59 10.18 4.67 -2.81
C ILE A 59 9.14 3.60 -3.18
N ALA A 60 8.22 3.23 -2.28
CA ALA A 60 7.22 2.21 -2.56
C ALA A 60 6.28 2.58 -3.72
N VAL A 61 5.81 3.83 -3.78
CA VAL A 61 4.96 4.31 -4.90
C VAL A 61 5.74 4.28 -6.21
N ALA A 62 6.99 4.76 -6.22
CA ALA A 62 7.84 4.74 -7.41
C ALA A 62 8.15 3.31 -7.89
N THR A 63 8.40 2.37 -6.95
CA THR A 63 8.55 0.95 -7.28
C THR A 63 7.29 0.42 -7.94
N ALA A 64 6.10 0.63 -7.36
CA ALA A 64 4.87 0.14 -7.95
C ALA A 64 4.53 0.81 -9.31
N MET A 65 4.95 2.07 -9.52
CA MET A 65 4.88 2.71 -10.85
C MET A 65 5.75 1.97 -11.87
N GLN A 66 6.96 1.58 -11.50
CA GLN A 66 7.87 0.87 -12.38
C GLN A 66 7.42 -0.57 -12.66
N GLU A 67 6.98 -1.28 -11.63
CA GLU A 67 6.65 -2.71 -11.72
C GLU A 67 5.31 -2.97 -12.40
N SER A 68 4.31 -2.12 -12.13
CA SER A 68 2.93 -2.41 -12.53
C SER A 68 2.17 -1.19 -13.03
N THR A 69 2.85 -0.06 -13.23
CA THR A 69 2.18 1.21 -13.55
C THR A 69 1.07 1.53 -12.52
N LEU A 70 1.26 1.14 -11.25
CA LEU A 70 0.28 1.23 -10.14
C LEU A 70 -1.02 0.43 -10.32
N TYR A 71 -1.05 -0.58 -11.18
CA TYR A 71 -2.17 -1.52 -11.26
C TYR A 71 -1.88 -2.79 -10.46
N ASN A 72 -2.92 -3.38 -9.87
CA ASN A 72 -2.81 -4.70 -9.28
C ASN A 72 -2.91 -5.73 -10.40
N TYR A 73 -1.82 -6.42 -10.71
CA TYR A 73 -1.74 -7.41 -11.79
C TYR A 73 -2.05 -8.82 -11.26
N ALA A 74 -2.96 -9.52 -11.91
CA ALA A 74 -3.03 -10.97 -11.83
C ALA A 74 -2.02 -11.59 -12.80
N SER A 75 -1.67 -12.86 -12.62
CA SER A 75 -0.81 -13.62 -13.52
C SER A 75 -1.65 -14.58 -14.38
N GLY A 76 -1.32 -14.64 -15.67
CA GLY A 76 -1.82 -15.65 -16.60
C GLY A 76 -1.27 -17.05 -16.30
N VAL A 77 -0.10 -17.13 -15.66
CA VAL A 77 0.56 -18.40 -15.26
C VAL A 77 -0.01 -18.93 -13.93
N LEU A 78 -0.57 -18.05 -13.09
CA LEU A 78 -1.28 -18.42 -11.86
C LEU A 78 -2.78 -18.12 -11.97
N PRO A 79 -3.61 -19.04 -12.51
CA PRO A 79 -5.05 -18.83 -12.64
C PRO A 79 -5.75 -18.44 -11.33
N GLU A 80 -5.26 -18.93 -10.18
CA GLU A 80 -5.77 -18.56 -8.86
C GLU A 80 -5.77 -17.04 -8.64
N SER A 81 -4.73 -16.33 -9.12
CA SER A 81 -4.58 -14.89 -8.92
C SER A 81 -5.72 -14.08 -9.56
N GLN A 82 -6.35 -14.60 -10.61
CA GLN A 82 -7.45 -13.95 -11.32
C GLN A 82 -8.76 -13.97 -10.51
N ASN A 83 -8.84 -14.76 -9.43
CA ASN A 83 -9.98 -14.76 -8.52
C ASN A 83 -9.98 -13.56 -7.55
N TYR A 84 -8.90 -12.77 -7.52
CA TYR A 84 -8.76 -11.59 -6.66
C TYR A 84 -8.92 -10.29 -7.47
N PRO A 85 -9.32 -9.16 -6.85
CA PRO A 85 -9.48 -7.89 -7.56
C PRO A 85 -8.18 -7.42 -8.24
N HIS A 86 -8.22 -7.25 -9.56
CA HIS A 86 -7.08 -6.83 -10.38
C HIS A 86 -7.52 -5.88 -11.50
N GLN A 87 -6.57 -5.19 -12.11
CA GLN A 87 -6.82 -4.28 -13.24
C GLN A 87 -6.13 -4.74 -14.52
N ALA A 88 -5.16 -5.65 -14.42
CA ALA A 88 -4.42 -6.16 -15.56
C ALA A 88 -4.01 -7.63 -15.32
N ILE A 89 -3.66 -8.30 -16.42
CA ILE A 89 -3.11 -9.66 -16.40
C ILE A 89 -1.71 -9.60 -17.03
N GLY A 90 -0.71 -10.07 -16.30
CA GLY A 90 0.68 -10.22 -16.75
C GLY A 90 1.04 -11.67 -17.02
N TRP A 91 2.15 -11.90 -17.70
CA TRP A 91 2.65 -13.24 -18.06
C TRP A 91 4.10 -13.47 -17.63
N ASP A 92 4.67 -12.54 -16.85
CA ASP A 92 6.02 -12.67 -16.34
C ASP A 92 6.05 -13.65 -15.17
N HIS A 93 6.48 -14.89 -15.45
CA HIS A 93 6.55 -15.98 -14.48
C HIS A 93 5.28 -16.07 -13.61
N ASP A 94 5.43 -16.25 -12.30
CA ASP A 94 4.38 -16.23 -11.29
C ASP A 94 4.27 -14.87 -10.58
N SER A 95 4.74 -13.78 -11.20
CA SER A 95 4.70 -12.42 -10.63
C SER A 95 3.26 -11.89 -10.55
N VAL A 96 2.90 -11.32 -9.40
CA VAL A 96 1.55 -10.77 -9.15
C VAL A 96 1.59 -9.48 -8.32
N GLY A 97 0.47 -8.77 -8.31
CA GLY A 97 0.24 -7.61 -7.46
C GLY A 97 0.96 -6.34 -7.91
N LEU A 98 0.91 -5.32 -7.04
CA LEU A 98 1.46 -3.98 -7.31
C LEU A 98 2.98 -3.96 -7.48
N PHE A 99 3.69 -4.86 -6.81
CA PHE A 99 5.15 -4.93 -6.79
C PHE A 99 5.69 -6.08 -7.64
N GLN A 100 4.83 -6.75 -8.43
CA GLN A 100 5.22 -7.92 -9.24
C GLN A 100 6.02 -8.97 -8.44
N GLN A 101 5.60 -9.18 -7.18
CA GLN A 101 6.23 -10.13 -6.27
C GLN A 101 5.84 -11.55 -6.65
N ARG A 102 6.74 -12.50 -6.37
CA ARG A 102 6.57 -13.91 -6.76
C ARG A 102 6.33 -14.78 -5.53
N PRO A 103 5.21 -15.54 -5.47
CA PRO A 103 5.00 -16.54 -4.41
C PRO A 103 6.14 -17.56 -4.34
N SER A 104 6.65 -18.01 -5.50
CA SER A 104 7.78 -18.95 -5.56
C SER A 104 9.10 -18.39 -5.01
N SER A 105 9.23 -17.08 -4.87
CA SER A 105 10.39 -16.41 -4.24
C SER A 105 10.18 -16.11 -2.76
N GLY A 106 9.09 -16.59 -2.15
CA GLY A 106 8.86 -16.51 -0.70
C GLY A 106 8.25 -15.20 -0.21
N TRP A 107 7.75 -14.33 -1.11
CA TRP A 107 7.12 -13.06 -0.73
C TRP A 107 5.77 -13.20 -0.01
N GLY A 108 5.08 -14.34 -0.20
CA GLY A 108 3.76 -14.60 0.37
C GLY A 108 2.95 -15.57 -0.49
N THR A 109 1.72 -15.86 -0.09
CA THR A 109 0.78 -16.63 -0.92
C THR A 109 0.21 -15.76 -2.06
N VAL A 110 -0.43 -16.37 -3.06
CA VAL A 110 -1.12 -15.62 -4.12
C VAL A 110 -2.15 -14.66 -3.53
N ALA A 111 -2.94 -15.12 -2.56
CA ALA A 111 -3.93 -14.29 -1.85
C ALA A 111 -3.30 -13.08 -1.18
N ASP A 112 -2.15 -13.28 -0.52
CA ASP A 112 -1.41 -12.22 0.15
C ASP A 112 -0.90 -11.19 -0.85
N LEU A 113 -0.25 -11.63 -1.92
CA LEU A 113 0.37 -10.73 -2.89
C LEU A 113 -0.64 -10.00 -3.78
N MET A 114 -1.82 -10.59 -3.99
CA MET A 114 -2.94 -9.91 -4.65
C MET A 114 -3.62 -8.86 -3.76
N ASN A 115 -3.29 -8.79 -2.45
CA ASN A 115 -3.77 -7.74 -1.56
C ASN A 115 -2.75 -6.57 -1.50
N PRO A 116 -3.09 -5.38 -2.05
CA PRO A 116 -2.22 -4.22 -2.03
C PRO A 116 -1.63 -3.83 -0.67
N GLU A 117 -2.40 -3.99 0.42
CA GLU A 117 -1.94 -3.65 1.76
C GLU A 117 -0.86 -4.63 2.24
N TYR A 118 -1.05 -5.93 2.00
CA TYR A 118 -0.05 -6.94 2.35
C TYR A 118 1.21 -6.75 1.51
N ALA A 119 1.08 -6.69 0.18
CA ALA A 119 2.22 -6.58 -0.73
C ALA A 119 3.08 -5.33 -0.41
N THR A 120 2.43 -4.20 -0.10
CA THR A 120 3.13 -2.99 0.35
C THR A 120 3.87 -3.21 1.66
N ARG A 121 3.24 -3.86 2.65
CA ARG A 121 3.89 -4.12 3.94
C ARG A 121 5.09 -5.04 3.80
N ALA A 122 4.99 -6.06 2.94
CA ALA A 122 6.10 -6.96 2.66
C ALA A 122 7.27 -6.20 2.01
N PHE A 123 7.01 -5.39 0.98
CA PHE A 123 8.03 -4.54 0.35
C PHE A 123 8.71 -3.61 1.36
N LEU A 124 7.92 -2.90 2.18
CA LEU A 124 8.44 -1.95 3.16
C LEU A 124 9.21 -2.63 4.29
N ALA A 125 8.81 -3.84 4.70
CA ALA A 125 9.55 -4.59 5.72
C ALA A 125 10.99 -4.84 5.27
N VAL A 126 11.18 -5.30 4.02
CA VAL A 126 12.51 -5.51 3.45
C VAL A 126 13.26 -4.19 3.29
N LEU A 127 12.63 -3.14 2.75
CA LEU A 127 13.26 -1.83 2.57
C LEU A 127 13.84 -1.28 3.89
N LEU A 128 13.06 -1.37 4.96
CA LEU A 128 13.41 -0.78 6.26
C LEU A 128 14.55 -1.53 6.97
N GLU A 129 14.83 -2.77 6.59
CA GLU A 129 15.95 -3.57 7.10
C GLU A 129 17.28 -3.25 6.39
N ILE A 130 17.25 -2.57 5.24
CA ILE A 130 18.45 -2.23 4.47
C ILE A 130 19.24 -1.11 5.17
N PRO A 131 20.48 -1.32 5.60
CA PRO A 131 21.27 -0.27 6.25
C PRO A 131 21.49 0.94 5.34
N GLY A 132 21.16 2.13 5.84
CA GLY A 132 21.40 3.40 5.13
C GLY A 132 20.48 3.66 3.94
N TRP A 133 19.39 2.90 3.77
CA TRP A 133 18.43 3.07 2.66
C TRP A 133 17.92 4.52 2.51
N GLN A 134 17.85 5.27 3.61
CA GLN A 134 17.40 6.66 3.63
C GLN A 134 18.29 7.59 2.80
N SER A 135 19.56 7.24 2.64
CA SER A 135 20.55 8.06 1.93
C SER A 135 20.84 7.53 0.52
N LEU A 136 20.34 6.34 0.18
CA LEU A 136 20.51 5.77 -1.17
C LEU A 136 19.65 6.54 -2.17
N PRO A 137 20.10 6.71 -3.43
CA PRO A 137 19.22 7.12 -4.51
C PRO A 137 17.97 6.23 -4.54
N LEU A 138 16.80 6.79 -4.86
CA LEU A 138 15.53 6.05 -4.82
C LEU A 138 15.62 4.73 -5.58
N ALA A 139 16.20 4.79 -6.78
CA ALA A 139 16.34 3.65 -7.66
C ALA A 139 17.21 2.54 -7.07
N VAL A 140 18.29 2.92 -6.37
CA VAL A 140 19.16 1.97 -5.67
C VAL A 140 18.44 1.33 -4.49
N ALA A 141 17.66 2.11 -3.72
CA ALA A 141 16.88 1.58 -2.61
C ALA A 141 15.78 0.60 -3.08
N ALA A 142 15.04 0.96 -4.14
CA ALA A 142 14.03 0.10 -4.75
C ALA A 142 14.64 -1.20 -5.30
N GLN A 143 15.75 -1.06 -6.04
CA GLN A 143 16.49 -2.17 -6.60
C GLN A 143 17.02 -3.12 -5.52
N ALA A 144 17.50 -2.60 -4.38
CA ALA A 144 18.01 -3.42 -3.29
C ALA A 144 16.90 -4.31 -2.66
N VAL A 145 15.63 -3.94 -2.82
CA VAL A 145 14.49 -4.76 -2.41
C VAL A 145 14.06 -5.74 -3.50
N GLN A 146 13.91 -5.27 -4.74
CA GLN A 146 13.31 -6.05 -5.83
C GLN A 146 14.30 -6.96 -6.56
N ILE A 147 15.60 -6.62 -6.53
CA ILE A 147 16.67 -7.34 -7.24
C ILE A 147 16.31 -7.52 -8.74
N SER A 148 15.89 -6.45 -9.40
CA SER A 148 15.51 -6.45 -10.82
C SER A 148 16.73 -6.39 -11.77
N ALA A 149 16.54 -6.62 -13.07
CA ALA A 149 17.62 -6.49 -14.06
C ALA A 149 17.92 -5.03 -14.48
N PHE A 150 17.10 -4.04 -14.06
CA PHE A 150 17.15 -2.67 -14.59
C PHE A 150 17.15 -1.62 -13.46
N PRO A 151 18.29 -1.40 -12.79
CA PRO A 151 18.38 -0.55 -11.61
C PRO A 151 18.00 0.91 -11.85
N ASP A 152 18.29 1.49 -13.02
CA ASP A 152 18.04 2.91 -13.28
C ASP A 152 16.58 3.24 -13.64
N ALA A 153 15.76 2.23 -13.92
CA ALA A 153 14.40 2.43 -14.42
C ALA A 153 13.47 3.10 -13.38
N TYR A 154 13.79 3.00 -12.08
CA TYR A 154 12.97 3.61 -11.03
C TYR A 154 13.14 5.13 -10.92
N ALA A 155 14.30 5.68 -11.32
CA ALA A 155 14.63 7.09 -11.10
C ALA A 155 13.65 8.03 -11.83
N GLN A 156 13.14 7.61 -12.98
CA GLN A 156 12.17 8.39 -13.77
C GLN A 156 10.84 8.64 -13.03
N HIS A 157 10.51 7.81 -12.03
CA HIS A 157 9.25 7.89 -11.29
C HIS A 157 9.33 8.75 -10.03
N GLU A 158 10.52 9.13 -9.58
CA GLU A 158 10.72 9.80 -8.28
C GLU A 158 9.89 11.08 -8.13
N TRP A 159 9.87 11.93 -9.16
CA TRP A 159 9.10 13.17 -9.13
C TRP A 159 7.59 12.91 -9.02
N ARG A 160 7.05 12.03 -9.88
CA ARG A 160 5.61 11.69 -9.89
C ARG A 160 5.19 10.99 -8.60
N ALA A 161 6.00 10.09 -8.07
CA ALA A 161 5.75 9.43 -6.80
C ALA A 161 5.76 10.41 -5.62
N THR A 162 6.66 11.40 -5.65
CA THR A 162 6.71 12.48 -4.65
C THR A 162 5.41 13.28 -4.64
N GLU A 163 4.94 13.73 -5.81
CA GLU A 163 3.68 14.47 -5.98
C GLU A 163 2.47 13.65 -5.45
N VAL A 164 2.42 12.37 -5.78
CA VAL A 164 1.36 11.46 -5.31
C VAL A 164 1.38 11.34 -3.79
N VAL A 165 2.55 11.11 -3.18
CA VAL A 165 2.66 11.00 -1.72
C VAL A 165 2.27 12.31 -1.03
N GLU A 166 2.65 13.47 -1.57
CA GLU A 166 2.22 14.78 -1.05
C GLU A 166 0.71 14.94 -1.09
N ALA A 167 0.09 14.65 -2.24
CA ALA A 167 -1.36 14.75 -2.40
C ALA A 167 -2.14 13.86 -1.41
N VAL A 168 -1.60 12.68 -1.06
CA VAL A 168 -2.23 11.77 -0.10
C VAL A 168 -1.99 12.17 1.35
N LEU A 169 -0.81 12.70 1.68
CA LEU A 169 -0.48 13.10 3.06
C LEU A 169 -1.13 14.42 3.47
N GLY A 170 -1.34 15.35 2.53
CA GLY A 170 -1.95 16.66 2.76
C GLY A 170 -0.93 17.71 3.13
#